data_AF-A0A357I3G1-F1
#
_entry.id   AF-A0A357I3G1-F1
#
_cell.length_a   1.000
_cell.length_b   1.000
_cell.length_c   1.000
_cell.angle_alpha   90.00
_cell.angle_beta   90.00
_cell.angle_gamma   90.00
#
_symmetry.space_group_name_H-M   'P 1'
#
loop_
_entity.id
_entity.type
_entity.pdbx_description
1 polymer ?
#
loop_
_entity_poly.entity_id
_entity_poly.type
_entity_poly.pdbx_seq_one_letter_code
_entity_poly.pdbx_strand_id
1 'polypeptide(L)'
;GMELLGGKIRAIWDGESYAPAITEGLDMGRDEVTISQCCHVCQRSVRWGKWLYTRTYHDGFHLFPQEMLHDLEADPHEQNDLALDHPELCREGQWRLSRWHDAQMQKMALTGNDVVDPLWTVIREGGPFHASLTHGQPGAEGFETYMQYLEATGRQAGADALREKYTPIINQIKN
;
A
#
# COMPACT_ATOMS: atom_id res chain seq x y z
N GLY A 1 2.31 25.19 -3.49
CA GLY A 1 1.45 25.47 -4.65
C GLY A 1 0.49 26.61 -4.38
N MET A 2 -0.57 26.37 -3.61
CA MET A 2 -1.59 27.39 -3.33
C MET A 2 -1.05 28.61 -2.58
N GLU A 3 -0.17 28.43 -1.61
CA GLU A 3 0.43 29.54 -0.85
C GLU A 3 1.26 30.47 -1.75
N LEU A 4 2.13 29.91 -2.60
CA LEU A 4 2.94 30.70 -3.56
C LEU A 4 2.08 31.50 -4.55
N LEU A 5 0.83 31.08 -4.77
CA LEU A 5 -0.14 31.75 -5.64
C LEU A 5 -1.12 32.64 -4.85
N GLY A 6 -0.95 32.80 -3.53
CA GLY A 6 -1.84 33.59 -2.66
C GLY A 6 -3.23 32.98 -2.45
N GLY A 7 -3.39 31.69 -2.73
CA GLY A 7 -4.66 30.96 -2.59
C GLY A 7 -4.97 30.53 -1.17
N LYS A 8 -6.25 30.29 -0.88
CA LYS A 8 -6.71 29.80 0.44
C LYS A 8 -6.39 28.32 0.64
N ILE A 9 -5.72 28.00 1.74
CA ILE A 9 -5.45 26.63 2.18
C ILE A 9 -6.70 26.07 2.88
N ARG A 10 -7.06 24.81 2.58
CA ARG A 10 -8.18 24.14 3.25
C ARG A 10 -7.68 23.29 4.40
N ALA A 11 -8.35 23.37 5.56
CA ALA A 11 -8.03 22.59 6.75
C ALA A 11 -8.12 21.05 6.53
N ILE A 12 -8.87 20.62 5.52
CA ILE A 12 -9.00 19.19 5.19
C ILE A 12 -7.76 18.63 4.50
N TRP A 13 -6.89 19.46 3.93
CA TRP A 13 -5.69 18.98 3.24
C TRP A 13 -4.66 18.41 4.23
N ASP A 14 -4.03 17.31 3.84
CA ASP A 14 -2.94 16.70 4.60
C ASP A 14 -1.56 17.23 4.17
N GLY A 15 -1.48 17.95 3.05
CA GLY A 15 -0.25 18.55 2.56
C GLY A 15 0.13 19.81 3.34
N GLU A 16 1.39 19.90 3.74
CA GLU A 16 2.01 21.14 4.22
C GLU A 16 2.72 21.85 3.08
N SER A 17 2.81 23.17 3.18
CA SER A 17 3.44 23.96 2.13
C SER A 17 4.96 23.93 2.26
N TYR A 18 5.62 23.67 1.14
CA TYR A 18 7.07 23.75 0.98
C TYR A 18 7.54 25.17 0.58
N ALA A 19 6.66 26.18 0.58
CA ALA A 19 7.03 27.53 0.19
C ALA A 19 8.24 28.07 0.99
N PRO A 20 8.29 27.95 2.33
CA PRO A 20 9.41 28.48 3.10
C PRO A 20 10.74 27.76 2.81
N ALA A 21 10.71 26.45 2.54
CA ALA A 21 11.90 25.71 2.10
C ALA A 21 12.47 26.26 0.77
N ILE A 22 11.60 26.68 -0.15
CA ILE A 22 12.00 27.22 -1.46
C ILE A 22 12.45 28.68 -1.35
N THR A 23 11.72 29.51 -0.60
CA THR A 23 11.95 30.96 -0.56
C THR A 23 13.00 31.37 0.47
N GLU A 24 13.14 30.62 1.56
CA GLU A 24 13.99 30.97 2.71
C GLU A 24 15.06 29.92 3.00
N GLY A 25 15.03 28.76 2.31
CA GLY A 25 16.02 27.69 2.51
C GLY A 25 15.86 26.95 3.85
N LEU A 26 14.66 27.00 4.45
CA LEU A 26 14.37 26.29 5.70
C LEU A 26 14.35 24.78 5.48
N ASP A 27 14.98 24.05 6.41
CA ASP A 27 14.86 22.59 6.48
C ASP A 27 13.45 22.24 6.97
N MET A 28 12.66 21.63 6.09
CA MET A 28 11.28 21.30 6.32
C MET A 28 11.02 19.87 5.87
N GLY A 29 10.24 19.14 6.67
CA GLY A 29 9.91 17.76 6.41
C GLY A 29 9.06 17.20 7.53
N ARG A 30 8.59 15.97 7.33
CA ARG A 30 7.92 15.22 8.39
C ARG A 30 8.86 14.14 8.89
N ASP A 31 8.81 13.91 10.20
CA ASP A 31 9.52 12.81 10.84
C ASP A 31 9.09 11.44 10.27
N GLU A 32 7.83 11.36 9.81
CA GLU A 32 7.29 10.20 9.12
C GLU A 32 6.31 10.57 8.00
N VAL A 33 6.21 9.69 7.00
CA VAL A 33 5.29 9.85 5.86
C VAL A 33 4.53 8.55 5.64
N THR A 34 3.21 8.64 5.61
CA THR A 34 2.33 7.53 5.23
C THR A 34 2.05 7.55 3.73
N ILE A 35 2.15 6.40 3.09
CA ILE A 35 1.93 6.18 1.66
C ILE A 35 0.88 5.10 1.50
N SER A 36 -0.04 5.25 0.54
CA SER A 36 -1.02 4.20 0.20
C SER A 36 -0.96 3.86 -1.27
N GLN A 37 -1.05 2.58 -1.59
CA GLN A 37 -1.09 2.04 -2.95
C GLN A 37 -2.37 1.20 -3.10
N CYS A 38 -3.24 1.57 -4.04
CA CYS A 38 -4.53 0.91 -4.27
C CYS A 38 -4.80 0.58 -5.76
N CYS A 39 -3.83 0.82 -6.65
CA CYS A 39 -4.02 0.63 -8.09
C CYS A 39 -3.61 -0.77 -8.58
N HIS A 40 -2.48 -1.28 -8.10
CA HIS A 40 -1.92 -2.61 -8.46
C HIS A 40 -1.90 -3.62 -7.32
N VAL A 41 -1.97 -3.10 -6.11
CA VAL A 41 -1.99 -3.81 -4.84
C VAL A 41 -2.90 -3.02 -3.91
N CYS A 42 -3.27 -3.59 -2.76
CA CYS A 42 -3.81 -2.84 -1.64
C CYS A 42 -2.79 -2.88 -0.51
N GLN A 43 -2.02 -1.81 -0.39
CA GLN A 43 -0.94 -1.66 0.58
C GLN A 43 -0.98 -0.28 1.24
N ARG A 44 -0.50 -0.24 2.49
CA ARG A 44 -0.23 1.00 3.20
C ARG A 44 1.14 0.91 3.85
N SER A 45 1.91 1.97 3.72
CA SER A 45 3.30 2.01 4.18
C SER A 45 3.55 3.25 5.01
N VAL A 46 4.50 3.16 5.93
CA VAL A 46 5.04 4.31 6.65
C VAL A 46 6.54 4.33 6.50
N ARG A 47 7.07 5.51 6.16
CA ARG A 47 8.50 5.79 6.15
C ARG A 47 8.85 6.63 7.35
N TRP A 48 9.86 6.23 8.11
CA TRP A 48 10.43 7.04 9.21
C TRP A 48 11.94 6.83 9.24
N GLY A 49 12.70 7.92 9.34
CA GLY A 49 14.15 7.87 9.14
C GLY A 49 14.52 7.11 7.86
N LYS A 50 15.30 6.04 8.01
CA LYS A 50 15.70 5.13 6.92
C LYS A 50 14.72 3.99 6.63
N TRP A 51 13.77 3.73 7.52
CA TRP A 51 12.91 2.55 7.43
C TRP A 51 11.66 2.81 6.59
N LEU A 52 11.29 1.83 5.77
CA LEU A 52 10.01 1.75 5.09
C LEU A 52 9.32 0.44 5.48
N TYR A 53 8.27 0.54 6.29
CA TYR A 53 7.39 -0.58 6.58
C TYR A 53 6.20 -0.56 5.64
N THR A 54 5.82 -1.71 5.10
CA THR A 54 4.65 -1.88 4.23
C THR A 54 3.75 -2.98 4.76
N ARG A 55 2.46 -2.64 4.94
CA ARG A 55 1.38 -3.57 5.25
C ARG A 55 0.65 -3.95 3.98
N THR A 56 0.58 -5.24 3.68
CA THR A 56 -0.15 -5.79 2.52
C THR A 56 -1.49 -6.36 2.92
N TYR A 57 -2.55 -5.89 2.27
CA TYR A 57 -3.91 -6.42 2.39
C TYR A 57 -4.30 -7.24 1.15
N HIS A 58 -3.83 -6.83 -0.02
CA HIS A 58 -3.99 -7.55 -1.28
C HIS A 58 -2.72 -7.40 -2.11
N ASP A 59 -2.05 -8.51 -2.45
CA ASP A 59 -0.72 -8.48 -3.07
C ASP A 59 -0.74 -8.30 -4.60
N GLY A 60 -1.91 -8.34 -5.22
CA GLY A 60 -2.06 -8.14 -6.66
C GLY A 60 -1.32 -9.20 -7.51
N PHE A 61 -1.17 -10.42 -7.00
CA PHE A 61 -0.37 -11.52 -7.58
C PHE A 61 1.15 -11.29 -7.59
N HIS A 62 1.66 -10.37 -6.77
CA HIS A 62 3.10 -10.21 -6.56
C HIS A 62 3.65 -11.13 -5.46
N LEU A 63 2.79 -11.90 -4.78
CA LEU A 63 3.16 -12.76 -3.65
C LEU A 63 3.81 -12.01 -2.47
N PHE A 64 3.57 -10.70 -2.36
CA PHE A 64 4.05 -9.94 -1.22
C PHE A 64 3.53 -10.52 0.10
N PRO A 65 4.41 -10.66 1.11
CA PRO A 65 3.99 -11.10 2.42
C PRO A 65 3.12 -10.03 3.09
N GLN A 66 2.51 -10.40 4.21
CA GLN A 66 1.65 -9.54 5.00
C GLN A 66 2.36 -8.25 5.43
N GLU A 67 3.65 -8.36 5.77
CA GLU A 67 4.50 -7.29 6.27
C GLU A 67 5.83 -7.36 5.53
N MET A 68 6.32 -6.21 5.09
CA MET A 68 7.65 -6.03 4.51
C MET A 68 8.33 -4.87 5.21
N LEU A 69 9.67 -4.91 5.30
CA LEU A 69 10.47 -3.86 5.90
C LEU A 69 11.76 -3.66 5.09
N HIS A 70 12.04 -2.42 4.71
CA HIS A 70 13.26 -2.07 3.95
C HIS A 70 14.03 -0.94 4.63
N ASP A 71 15.36 -1.02 4.55
CA ASP A 71 16.26 0.09 4.89
C ASP A 71 16.58 0.88 3.62
N LEU A 72 15.95 2.03 3.42
CA LEU A 72 16.08 2.83 2.20
C LEU A 72 17.45 3.51 2.03
N GLU A 73 18.26 3.63 3.10
CA GLU A 73 19.62 4.16 2.96
C GLU A 73 20.57 3.09 2.43
N ALA A 74 20.44 1.86 2.92
CA ALA A 74 21.27 0.73 2.49
C ALA A 74 20.74 0.07 1.21
N ASP A 75 19.42 0.08 1.00
CA ASP A 75 18.71 -0.56 -0.11
C ASP A 75 17.62 0.37 -0.69
N PRO A 76 18.03 1.38 -1.49
CA PRO A 76 17.09 2.31 -2.13
C PRO A 76 16.16 1.66 -3.16
N HIS A 77 16.41 0.40 -3.52
CA HIS A 77 15.65 -0.35 -4.51
C HIS A 77 14.75 -1.42 -3.88
N GLU A 78 14.68 -1.48 -2.55
CA GLU A 78 13.74 -2.33 -1.82
C GLU A 78 13.85 -3.82 -2.23
N GLN A 79 15.07 -4.31 -2.41
CA GLN A 79 15.35 -5.67 -2.87
C GLN A 79 15.46 -6.69 -1.74
N ASN A 80 15.72 -6.23 -0.51
CA ASN A 80 15.96 -7.06 0.66
C ASN A 80 14.90 -6.78 1.73
N ASP A 81 13.92 -7.67 1.84
CA ASP A 81 12.92 -7.61 2.90
C ASP A 81 13.52 -8.09 4.24
N LEU A 82 13.53 -7.19 5.22
CA LEU A 82 14.10 -7.36 6.56
C LEU A 82 13.03 -7.65 7.62
N ALA A 83 11.76 -7.86 7.23
CA ALA A 83 10.67 -7.99 8.17
C ALA A 83 10.83 -9.15 9.17
N LEU A 84 11.35 -10.29 8.72
CA LEU A 84 11.58 -11.46 9.56
C LEU A 84 12.76 -11.27 10.53
N ASP A 85 13.77 -10.51 10.11
CA ASP A 85 14.98 -10.27 10.90
C ASP A 85 14.76 -9.19 11.96
N HIS A 86 13.82 -8.27 11.72
CA HIS A 86 13.53 -7.11 12.57
C HIS A 86 12.03 -6.97 12.94
N PRO A 87 11.44 -7.98 13.60
CA PRO A 87 10.01 -7.95 13.95
C PRO A 87 9.63 -6.81 14.91
N GLU A 88 10.58 -6.29 15.69
CA GLU A 88 10.41 -5.09 16.51
C GLU A 88 10.15 -3.84 15.68
N LEU A 89 10.81 -3.70 14.53
CA LEU A 89 10.61 -2.57 13.62
C LEU A 89 9.30 -2.72 12.83
N CYS A 90 8.87 -3.94 12.51
CA CYS A 90 7.53 -4.18 11.97
C CYS A 90 6.44 -3.76 12.96
N ARG A 91 6.58 -4.11 14.25
CA ARG A 91 5.63 -3.67 15.30
C ARG A 91 5.58 -2.15 15.41
N GLU A 92 6.73 -1.49 15.36
CA GLU A 92 6.82 -0.03 15.37
C GLU A 92 6.15 0.59 14.14
N GLY A 93 6.43 0.07 12.94
CA GLY A 93 5.80 0.52 11.70
C GLY A 93 4.28 0.33 11.72
N GLN A 94 3.82 -0.81 12.21
CA GLN A 94 2.39 -1.07 12.38
C GLN A 94 1.75 -0.12 13.39
N TRP A 95 2.42 0.16 14.52
CA TRP A 95 1.93 1.11 15.51
C TRP A 95 1.79 2.52 14.94
N ARG A 96 2.79 3.00 14.18
CA ARG A 96 2.76 4.29 13.48
C ARG A 96 1.60 4.37 12.49
N LEU A 97 1.42 3.33 11.66
CA LEU A 97 0.30 3.26 10.72
C LEU A 97 -1.05 3.29 11.41
N SER A 98 -1.23 2.52 12.49
CA SER A 98 -2.49 2.51 13.24
C SER A 98 -2.78 3.88 13.83
N ARG A 99 -1.78 4.53 14.45
CA ARG A 99 -1.93 5.87 15.01
C ARG A 99 -2.29 6.91 13.93
N TRP A 100 -1.62 6.87 12.79
CA TRP A 100 -1.94 7.76 11.66
C TRP A 100 -3.37 7.52 11.17
N HIS A 101 -3.76 6.26 11.01
CA HIS A 101 -5.11 5.91 10.56
C HIS A 101 -6.18 6.41 11.53
N ASP A 102 -6.00 6.18 12.84
CA ASP A 102 -6.90 6.68 13.87
C ASP A 102 -7.05 8.21 13.80
N ALA A 103 -5.94 8.94 13.60
CA ALA A 103 -5.96 10.38 13.46
C ALA A 103 -6.73 10.83 12.19
N GLN A 104 -6.57 10.13 11.06
CA GLN A 104 -7.35 10.42 9.85
C GLN A 104 -8.84 10.17 10.04
N MET A 105 -9.20 9.05 10.67
CA MET A 105 -10.59 8.72 10.96
C MET A 105 -11.23 9.74 11.91
N GLN A 106 -10.51 10.16 12.97
CA GLN A 106 -10.94 11.23 13.88
C GLN A 106 -11.14 12.56 13.15
N LYS A 107 -10.18 12.95 12.29
CA LYS A 107 -10.27 14.17 11.48
C LYS A 107 -11.49 14.14 10.55
N MET A 108 -11.71 13.03 9.84
CA MET A 108 -12.83 12.89 8.92
C MET A 108 -14.16 12.83 9.66
N ALA A 109 -14.23 12.21 10.84
CA ALA A 109 -15.46 12.20 11.66
C ALA A 109 -15.92 13.61 12.08
N LEU A 110 -14.99 14.57 12.17
CA LEU A 110 -15.28 15.95 12.55
C LEU A 110 -15.46 16.91 11.37
N THR A 111 -14.93 16.56 10.18
CA THR A 111 -14.81 17.51 9.07
C THR A 111 -15.32 17.00 7.73
N GLY A 112 -15.52 15.69 7.59
CA GLY A 112 -15.91 15.02 6.36
C GLY A 112 -17.38 14.59 6.35
N ASN A 113 -17.94 14.45 5.15
CA ASN A 113 -19.27 13.85 4.95
C ASN A 113 -19.18 12.34 4.65
N ASP A 114 -18.02 11.87 4.23
CA ASP A 114 -17.68 10.46 4.06
C ASP A 114 -16.47 10.18 4.94
N VAL A 115 -16.61 9.17 5.80
CA VAL A 115 -15.61 8.77 6.80
C VAL A 115 -14.97 7.44 6.44
N VAL A 116 -15.37 6.81 5.34
CA VAL A 116 -14.83 5.50 4.95
C VAL A 116 -13.44 5.70 4.37
N ASP A 117 -12.45 5.00 4.94
CA ASP A 117 -11.13 4.90 4.34
C ASP A 117 -11.24 4.28 2.94
N PRO A 118 -10.80 4.99 1.88
CA PRO A 118 -10.93 4.51 0.50
C PRO A 118 -10.27 3.15 0.26
N LEU A 119 -9.24 2.78 1.03
CA LEU A 119 -8.61 1.46 0.94
C LEU A 119 -9.64 0.35 1.19
N TRP A 120 -10.54 0.53 2.16
CA TRP A 120 -11.56 -0.47 2.46
C TRP A 120 -12.64 -0.56 1.39
N THR A 121 -12.90 0.52 0.66
CA THR A 121 -13.77 0.47 -0.52
C THR A 121 -13.16 -0.41 -1.59
N VAL A 122 -11.86 -0.26 -1.89
CA VAL A 122 -11.16 -1.11 -2.87
C VAL A 122 -11.13 -2.57 -2.42
N ILE A 123 -10.87 -2.84 -1.13
CA ILE A 123 -10.92 -4.20 -0.60
C ILE A 123 -12.32 -4.81 -0.73
N ARG A 124 -13.37 -4.04 -0.41
CA ARG A 124 -14.78 -4.48 -0.56
C ARG A 124 -15.10 -4.80 -2.02
N GLU A 125 -14.56 -4.04 -2.96
CA GLU A 125 -14.71 -4.25 -4.40
C GLU A 125 -13.87 -5.42 -4.93
N GLY A 126 -13.13 -6.12 -4.07
CA GLY A 126 -12.36 -7.30 -4.43
C GLY A 126 -10.92 -7.00 -4.86
N GLY A 127 -10.38 -5.85 -4.42
CA GLY A 127 -8.99 -5.48 -4.65
C GLY A 127 -8.74 -4.80 -6.01
N PRO A 128 -7.47 -4.72 -6.44
CA PRO A 128 -7.07 -4.18 -7.73
C PRO A 128 -7.79 -4.91 -8.87
N PHE A 129 -8.35 -4.15 -9.82
CA PHE A 129 -9.21 -4.72 -10.85
C PHE A 129 -8.58 -5.91 -11.56
N HIS A 130 -7.30 -5.81 -11.98
CA HIS A 130 -6.50 -6.80 -12.75
C HIS A 130 -6.01 -8.02 -11.93
N ALA A 131 -6.23 -8.03 -10.63
CA ALA A 131 -5.86 -9.12 -9.73
C ALA A 131 -7.05 -9.56 -8.86
N SER A 132 -8.27 -9.20 -9.24
CA SER A 132 -9.48 -9.53 -8.50
C SER A 132 -10.02 -10.90 -8.88
N LEU A 133 -10.36 -11.70 -7.87
CA LEU A 133 -10.98 -13.03 -8.06
C LEU A 133 -12.52 -13.02 -7.95
N THR A 134 -13.13 -11.90 -7.55
CA THR A 134 -14.57 -11.82 -7.25
C THR A 134 -15.33 -10.89 -8.19
N HIS A 135 -15.06 -9.58 -8.15
CA HIS A 135 -15.85 -8.58 -8.88
C HIS A 135 -15.10 -7.97 -10.08
N GLY A 136 -13.78 -8.12 -10.16
CA GLY A 136 -12.95 -7.62 -11.25
C GLY A 136 -12.45 -8.71 -12.22
N GLN A 137 -11.36 -8.42 -12.92
CA GLN A 137 -10.68 -9.33 -13.83
C GLN A 137 -9.30 -9.64 -13.26
N PRO A 138 -8.96 -10.89 -13.02
CA PRO A 138 -9.04 -11.81 -14.12
C PRO A 138 -10.13 -12.87 -13.89
N GLY A 139 -10.71 -12.91 -12.68
CA GLY A 139 -11.56 -14.02 -12.25
C GLY A 139 -10.79 -15.35 -12.26
N ALA A 140 -11.51 -16.45 -12.07
CA ALA A 140 -10.90 -17.78 -12.08
C ALA A 140 -10.29 -18.14 -13.46
N GLU A 141 -10.95 -17.77 -14.56
CA GLU A 141 -10.50 -18.09 -15.91
C GLU A 141 -9.28 -17.26 -16.33
N GLY A 142 -9.29 -15.96 -16.06
CA GLY A 142 -8.15 -15.11 -16.36
C GLY A 142 -6.96 -15.43 -15.45
N PHE A 143 -7.19 -15.92 -14.22
CA PHE A 143 -6.12 -16.36 -13.34
C PHE A 143 -5.35 -17.53 -13.99
N GLU A 144 -6.06 -18.55 -14.48
CA GLU A 144 -5.41 -19.66 -15.20
C GLU A 144 -4.75 -19.21 -16.50
N THR A 145 -5.36 -18.26 -17.21
CA THR A 145 -4.73 -17.64 -18.40
C THR A 145 -3.42 -16.96 -18.04
N TYR A 146 -3.37 -16.24 -16.92
CA TYR A 146 -2.16 -15.60 -16.43
C TYR A 146 -1.11 -16.64 -16.00
N MET A 147 -1.51 -17.74 -15.36
CA MET A 147 -0.60 -18.84 -15.01
C MET A 147 0.04 -19.43 -16.26
N GLN A 148 -0.75 -19.78 -17.28
CA GLN A 148 -0.24 -20.29 -18.56
C GLN A 148 0.75 -19.31 -19.22
N TYR A 149 0.49 -18.01 -19.13
CA TYR A 149 1.41 -16.98 -19.63
C TYR A 149 2.73 -16.97 -18.86
N LEU A 150 2.71 -17.08 -17.52
CA LEU A 150 3.91 -17.19 -16.71
C LEU A 150 4.73 -18.44 -17.10
N GLU A 151 4.09 -19.59 -17.25
CA GLU A 151 4.74 -20.84 -17.68
C GLU A 151 5.37 -20.72 -19.07
N ALA A 152 4.62 -20.23 -20.05
CA ALA A 152 5.07 -20.06 -21.43
C ALA A 152 6.25 -19.09 -21.58
N THR A 153 6.45 -18.22 -20.60
CA THR A 153 7.55 -17.24 -20.55
C THR A 153 8.67 -17.63 -19.58
N GLY A 154 8.69 -18.89 -19.12
CA GLY A 154 9.77 -19.43 -18.28
C GLY A 154 9.68 -19.07 -16.79
N ARG A 155 8.54 -18.55 -16.32
CA ARG A 155 8.28 -18.14 -14.93
C ARG A 155 7.46 -19.19 -14.16
N GLN A 156 7.71 -20.48 -14.41
CA GLN A 156 6.97 -21.60 -13.81
C GLN A 156 6.91 -21.51 -12.27
N ALA A 157 8.03 -21.22 -11.61
CA ALA A 157 8.09 -21.14 -10.15
C ALA A 157 7.12 -20.07 -9.58
N GLY A 158 6.94 -18.94 -10.29
CA GLY A 158 5.97 -17.91 -9.90
C GLY A 158 4.53 -18.36 -10.11
N ALA A 159 4.26 -19.10 -11.19
CA ALA A 159 2.94 -19.69 -11.43
C ALA A 159 2.57 -20.72 -10.34
N ASP A 160 3.51 -21.59 -9.98
CA ASP A 160 3.29 -22.62 -8.97
C ASP A 160 2.99 -22.01 -7.60
N ALA A 161 3.76 -21.00 -7.18
CA ALA A 161 3.54 -20.29 -5.91
C ALA A 161 2.20 -19.53 -5.90
N LEU A 162 1.80 -18.92 -7.02
CA LEU A 162 0.48 -18.29 -7.15
C LEU A 162 -0.66 -19.31 -7.06
N ARG A 163 -0.54 -20.48 -7.71
CA ARG A 163 -1.54 -21.54 -7.59
C ARG A 163 -1.63 -22.07 -6.16
N GLU A 164 -0.51 -22.31 -5.51
CA GLU A 164 -0.48 -22.76 -4.10
C GLU A 164 -1.29 -21.81 -3.20
N LYS A 165 -1.09 -20.49 -3.37
CA LYS A 165 -1.81 -19.49 -2.59
C LYS A 165 -3.29 -19.35 -2.98
N TYR A 166 -3.60 -19.27 -4.28
CA TYR A 166 -4.91 -18.80 -4.76
C TYR A 166 -5.88 -19.90 -5.16
N THR A 167 -5.42 -21.09 -5.57
CA THR A 167 -6.32 -22.19 -5.97
C THR A 167 -7.28 -22.60 -4.84
N PRO A 168 -6.87 -22.71 -3.56
CA PRO A 168 -7.81 -23.02 -2.48
C PRO A 168 -8.91 -21.97 -2.33
N ILE A 169 -8.57 -20.68 -2.49
CA ILE A 169 -9.50 -19.55 -2.38
C ILE A 169 -10.49 -19.57 -3.56
N ILE A 170 -10.00 -19.78 -4.78
CA ILE A 170 -10.84 -19.87 -5.98
C ILE A 170 -11.86 -21.01 -5.85
N ASN A 171 -11.44 -22.16 -5.31
CA ASN A 171 -12.34 -23.30 -5.10
C ASN A 171 -13.42 -23.00 -4.05
N GLN A 172 -13.13 -22.18 -3.04
CA GLN A 172 -14.12 -21.75 -2.05
C GLN A 172 -15.16 -20.79 -2.63
N ILE A 173 -14.75 -19.89 -3.54
CA ILE A 173 -15.66 -18.92 -4.19
C ILE A 173 -16.66 -19.61 -5.13
N LYS A 174 -16.29 -20.75 -5.72
CA LYS A 174 -17.14 -21.50 -6.67
C LYS A 174 -18.21 -22.37 -6.00
N ASN A 175 -18.09 -22.64 -4.71
CA ASN A 175 -19.02 -23.47 -3.93
C ASN A 175 -20.01 -22.61 -3.14
#